data_AF-A0A3M1MH91-F1
#
_entry.id   AF-A0A3M1MH91-F1
#
_cell.length_a   1.000
_cell.length_b   1.000
_cell.length_c   1.000
_cell.angle_alpha   90.00
_cell.angle_beta   90.00
_cell.angle_gamma   90.00
#
_symmetry.space_group_name_H-M   'P 1'
#
loop_
_entity.id
_entity.type
_entity.pdbx_description
1 polymer ?
#
loop_
_entity_poly.entity_id
_entity_poly.type
_entity_poly.pdbx_seq_one_letter_code
_entity_poly.pdbx_strand_id
1 'polypeptide(L)'
;MTTFCPVFSGGKAGLVIELVPEYYACIVRKSCNFNRFSPLRLRSHMQEEITPEVFAHIVALAALELSPEEAEYLRGQLNKQLQAVHELQAIPLDEHTPIASHGVPYTLESSPAPREDVWRPFPNPQAILAQAPETEDGYIVVPDIPHEALE
;
A
#
# COMPACT_ATOMS: atom_id res chain seq x y z
N MET A 1 -24.32 -40.70 -29.14
CA MET A 1 -23.66 -41.06 -27.87
C MET A 1 -24.17 -40.10 -26.83
N THR A 2 -24.93 -40.65 -25.91
CA THR A 2 -25.72 -40.01 -24.85
C THR A 2 -24.81 -39.35 -23.82
N THR A 3 -25.10 -38.11 -23.40
CA THR A 3 -25.32 -37.85 -21.97
C THR A 3 -26.30 -36.69 -21.83
N PHE A 4 -27.29 -36.97 -20.98
CA PHE A 4 -28.50 -36.24 -20.68
C PHE A 4 -28.33 -35.69 -19.26
N CYS A 5 -28.68 -34.44 -19.00
CA CYS A 5 -29.06 -33.96 -17.67
C CYS A 5 -29.86 -32.64 -17.81
N PRO A 6 -30.83 -32.38 -16.92
CA PRO A 6 -32.20 -32.10 -17.35
C PRO A 6 -32.67 -30.66 -17.16
N VAL A 7 -33.61 -30.30 -18.03
CA VAL A 7 -34.82 -29.47 -17.87
C VAL A 7 -34.98 -28.76 -16.52
N PHE A 8 -35.01 -27.43 -16.55
CA PHE A 8 -36.02 -26.66 -15.82
C PHE A 8 -36.85 -25.85 -16.81
N SER A 9 -38.15 -26.11 -16.79
CA SER A 9 -39.15 -25.59 -17.69
C SER A 9 -39.62 -24.20 -17.28
N GLY A 10 -40.05 -23.44 -18.29
CA GLY A 10 -41.17 -22.54 -18.15
C GLY A 10 -40.85 -21.12 -17.73
N GLY A 11 -41.22 -20.17 -18.60
CA GLY A 11 -41.46 -18.79 -18.18
C GLY A 11 -40.99 -17.77 -19.19
N LYS A 12 -41.82 -17.52 -20.22
CA LYS A 12 -41.70 -16.37 -21.10
C LYS A 12 -41.63 -15.07 -20.27
N ALA A 13 -40.56 -14.30 -20.43
CA ALA A 13 -40.59 -12.85 -20.22
C ALA A 13 -39.46 -12.23 -21.05
N GLY A 14 -39.82 -11.21 -21.83
CA GLY A 14 -39.03 -10.68 -22.94
C GLY A 14 -37.64 -10.19 -22.55
N LEU A 15 -36.70 -10.49 -23.43
CA LEU A 15 -35.36 -9.93 -23.46
C LEU A 15 -35.48 -8.52 -24.06
N VAL A 16 -35.57 -7.49 -23.23
CA VAL A 16 -35.28 -6.12 -23.66
C VAL A 16 -33.83 -5.85 -23.29
N ILE A 17 -32.95 -5.92 -24.30
CA ILE A 17 -31.57 -5.46 -24.19
C ILE A 17 -31.60 -3.95 -24.45
N GLU A 18 -31.69 -3.15 -23.41
CA GLU A 18 -31.23 -1.75 -23.50
C GLU A 18 -29.72 -1.74 -23.31
N LEU A 19 -29.01 -1.39 -24.39
CA LEU A 19 -27.59 -1.10 -24.36
C LEU A 19 -27.38 0.24 -23.68
N VAL A 20 -27.13 0.22 -22.37
CA VAL A 20 -26.60 1.38 -21.64
C VAL A 20 -25.08 1.22 -21.54
N PRO A 21 -24.28 2.20 -22.00
CA PRO A 21 -22.83 2.09 -21.94
C PRO A 21 -22.35 2.41 -20.52
N GLU A 22 -21.31 1.68 -20.13
CA GLU A 22 -20.38 1.99 -19.05
C GLU A 22 -20.73 1.55 -17.61
N TYR A 23 -19.89 0.60 -17.14
CA TYR A 23 -19.63 0.14 -15.77
C TYR A 23 -20.55 -0.91 -15.11
N TYR A 24 -19.98 -2.13 -15.03
CA TYR A 24 -20.26 -3.22 -14.09
C TYR A 24 -21.65 -3.86 -14.10
N ALA A 25 -21.78 -4.95 -14.88
CA ALA A 25 -22.79 -5.97 -14.65
C ALA A 25 -22.43 -6.80 -13.39
N CYS A 26 -22.87 -6.35 -12.23
CA CYS A 26 -22.88 -7.17 -11.02
C CYS A 26 -24.08 -8.13 -11.11
N ILE A 27 -23.83 -9.43 -11.26
CA ILE A 27 -24.87 -10.47 -11.19
C ILE A 27 -25.33 -10.57 -9.74
N VAL A 28 -26.32 -9.76 -9.36
CA VAL A 28 -26.96 -9.85 -8.05
C VAL A 28 -27.98 -10.99 -8.10
N ARG A 29 -27.67 -12.12 -7.43
CA ARG A 29 -28.70 -13.11 -7.07
C ARG A 29 -29.79 -12.38 -6.27
N LYS A 30 -31.04 -12.58 -6.70
CA LYS A 30 -32.31 -11.95 -6.26
C LYS A 30 -32.69 -12.10 -4.77
N SER A 31 -31.75 -12.44 -3.88
CA SER A 31 -31.99 -12.79 -2.48
C SER A 31 -31.13 -12.04 -1.47
N CYS A 32 -30.16 -11.21 -1.91
CA CYS A 32 -29.41 -10.37 -0.97
C CYS A 32 -30.16 -9.07 -0.72
N ASN A 33 -30.69 -8.93 0.49
CA ASN A 33 -31.36 -7.73 0.99
C ASN A 33 -30.30 -6.63 1.20
N PHE A 34 -30.00 -5.89 0.14
CA PHE A 34 -29.02 -4.80 0.06
C PHE A 34 -29.55 -3.51 0.72
N ASN A 35 -30.14 -3.61 1.92
CA ASN A 35 -30.71 -2.45 2.62
C ASN A 35 -30.01 -2.17 3.95
N ARG A 36 -28.74 -2.59 4.09
CA ARG A 36 -27.88 -2.29 5.25
C ARG A 36 -26.52 -1.69 4.87
N PHE A 37 -26.38 -1.15 3.66
CA PHE A 37 -25.37 -0.12 3.44
C PHE A 37 -26.05 1.21 3.75
N SER A 38 -25.94 1.65 5.01
CA SER A 38 -26.20 3.04 5.32
C SER A 38 -25.28 3.88 4.41
N PRO A 39 -25.79 4.94 3.76
CA PRO A 39 -24.92 5.80 2.99
C PRO A 39 -23.90 6.36 3.98
N LEU A 40 -22.62 6.11 3.73
CA LEU A 40 -21.53 6.84 4.36
C LEU A 40 -21.90 8.32 4.19
N ARG A 41 -22.35 8.92 5.29
CA ARG A 41 -22.67 10.34 5.35
C ARG A 41 -21.32 11.01 5.21
N LEU A 42 -20.94 11.39 3.98
CA LEU A 42 -19.81 12.26 3.72
C LEU A 42 -20.06 13.58 4.43
N ARG A 43 -19.69 13.64 5.71
CA ARG A 43 -19.20 14.85 6.33
C ARG A 43 -17.70 14.84 6.11
N SER A 44 -17.26 14.96 4.85
CA SER A 44 -15.90 15.37 4.57
C SER A 44 -15.81 16.85 4.92
N HIS A 45 -15.60 17.15 6.19
CA HIS A 45 -14.71 18.27 6.44
C HIS A 45 -13.37 17.81 5.86
N MET A 46 -13.04 18.29 4.66
CA MET A 46 -11.66 18.22 4.16
C MET A 46 -10.83 19.05 5.11
N GLN A 47 -10.46 18.48 6.26
CA GLN A 47 -9.41 19.03 7.07
C GLN A 47 -8.13 18.69 6.32
N GLU A 48 -7.47 19.72 5.78
CA GLU A 48 -6.08 19.58 5.39
C GLU A 48 -5.27 19.46 6.69
N GLU A 49 -5.18 18.23 7.19
CA GLU A 49 -4.43 17.88 8.40
C GLU A 49 -2.93 18.07 8.18
N ILE A 50 -2.46 17.81 6.97
CA ILE A 50 -1.07 18.05 6.58
C ILE A 50 -0.95 19.45 6.00
N THR A 51 -0.41 20.34 6.84
CA THR A 51 -0.08 21.71 6.45
C THR A 51 1.15 21.74 5.53
N PRO A 52 1.39 22.84 4.79
CA PRO A 52 2.59 23.00 3.97
C PRO A 52 3.89 22.83 4.76
N GLU A 53 3.94 23.31 6.00
CA GLU A 53 5.13 23.21 6.86
C GLU A 53 5.41 21.76 7.27
N VAL A 54 4.37 21.02 7.64
CA VAL A 54 4.49 19.58 7.97
C VAL A 54 4.90 18.80 6.73
N PHE A 55 4.30 19.08 5.58
CA PHE A 55 4.67 18.43 4.33
C PHE A 55 6.13 18.69 3.95
N ALA A 56 6.58 19.95 4.05
CA ALA A 56 7.98 20.31 3.79
C ALA A 56 8.94 19.55 4.72
N HIS A 57 8.58 19.35 5.99
CA HIS A 57 9.38 18.56 6.91
C HIS A 57 9.43 17.07 6.51
N ILE A 58 8.29 16.48 6.10
CA ILE A 58 8.24 15.09 5.60
C ILE A 58 9.11 14.93 4.35
N VAL A 59 9.06 15.87 3.41
CA VAL A 59 9.87 15.88 2.19
C VAL A 59 11.36 15.93 2.51
N ALA A 60 11.75 16.76 3.48
CA ALA A 60 13.14 16.84 3.95
C ALA A 60 13.61 15.51 4.56
N LEU A 61 12.79 14.88 5.40
CA LEU A 61 13.09 13.56 5.98
C LEU A 61 13.21 12.46 4.93
N ALA A 62 12.41 12.54 3.86
CA ALA A 62 12.43 11.61 2.75
C ALA A 62 13.58 11.87 1.74
N ALA A 63 14.37 12.93 1.95
CA ALA A 63 15.42 13.39 1.03
C ALA A 63 14.91 13.55 -0.41
N LEU A 64 13.70 14.11 -0.57
CA LEU A 64 13.10 14.41 -1.88
C LEU A 64 13.29 15.89 -2.24
N GLU A 65 13.71 16.14 -3.48
CA GLU A 65 13.70 17.47 -4.08
C GLU A 65 12.46 17.59 -4.97
N LEU A 66 11.59 18.55 -4.67
CA LEU A 66 10.30 18.75 -5.36
C LEU A 66 10.14 20.19 -5.80
N SER A 67 9.54 20.41 -6.96
CA SER A 67 9.08 21.74 -7.36
C SER A 67 7.91 22.21 -6.47
N PRO A 68 7.65 23.53 -6.40
CA PRO A 68 6.48 24.04 -5.67
C PRO A 68 5.15 23.44 -6.13
N GLU A 69 5.01 23.20 -7.43
CA GLU A 69 3.81 22.61 -8.03
C GLU A 69 3.65 21.13 -7.65
N GLU A 70 4.75 20.38 -7.68
CA GLU A 70 4.78 18.97 -7.27
C GLU A 70 4.47 18.82 -5.77
N ALA A 71 5.05 19.69 -4.95
CA ALA A 71 4.84 19.70 -3.52
C ALA A 71 3.36 19.94 -3.18
N GLU A 72 2.73 20.92 -3.81
CA GLU A 72 1.31 21.21 -3.59
C GLU A 72 0.41 20.07 -4.07
N TYR A 73 0.71 19.50 -5.24
CA TYR A 73 -0.01 18.34 -5.76
C TYR A 73 0.08 17.15 -4.80
N LEU A 74 1.28 16.78 -4.37
CA LEU A 74 1.52 15.63 -3.50
C LEU A 74 0.95 15.83 -2.10
N ARG A 75 1.04 17.04 -1.54
CA ARG A 75 0.38 17.41 -0.28
C ARG A 75 -1.13 17.20 -0.36
N GLY A 76 -1.75 17.61 -1.47
CA GLY A 76 -3.17 17.37 -1.72
C GLY A 76 -3.52 15.89 -1.85
N GLN A 77 -2.67 15.09 -2.52
CA GLN A 77 -2.89 13.65 -2.62
C GLN A 77 -2.72 12.93 -1.27
N LEU A 78 -1.75 13.34 -0.46
CA LEU A 78 -1.49 12.72 0.84
C LEU A 78 -2.63 13.00 1.82
N ASN A 79 -3.18 14.21 1.83
CA ASN A 79 -4.40 14.52 2.61
C ASN A 79 -5.60 13.67 2.16
N LYS A 80 -5.74 13.38 0.86
CA LYS A 80 -6.78 12.44 0.38
C LYS A 80 -6.52 11.00 0.84
N GLN A 81 -5.27 10.56 0.88
CA GLN A 81 -4.91 9.22 1.37
C GLN A 81 -5.17 9.06 2.88
N LEU A 82 -4.98 10.12 3.67
CA LEU A 82 -5.32 10.12 5.11
C LEU A 82 -6.80 9.85 5.36
N GLN A 83 -7.70 10.27 4.46
CA GLN A 83 -9.11 9.93 4.58
C GLN A 83 -9.34 8.41 4.64
N ALA A 84 -8.65 7.64 3.79
CA ALA A 84 -8.76 6.18 3.80
C ALA A 84 -8.19 5.58 5.09
N VAL A 85 -7.13 6.18 5.65
CA VAL A 85 -6.57 5.77 6.94
C VAL A 85 -7.56 6.01 8.08
N HIS A 86 -8.24 7.16 8.09
CA HIS A 86 -9.28 7.47 9.07
C HIS A 86 -10.48 6.54 8.98
N GLU A 87 -10.87 6.14 7.77
CA GLU A 87 -11.92 5.12 7.57
C GLU A 87 -11.52 3.77 8.18
N LEU A 88 -10.25 3.37 8.05
CA LEU A 88 -9.73 2.15 8.69
C LEU A 88 -9.66 2.29 10.21
N GLN A 89 -9.25 3.44 10.73
CA GLN A 89 -9.17 3.71 12.16
C GLN A 89 -10.54 3.68 12.85
N ALA A 90 -11.60 4.04 12.13
CA ALA A 90 -12.97 4.01 12.65
C ALA A 90 -13.53 2.59 12.84
N ILE A 91 -12.85 1.56 12.33
CA ILE A 91 -13.27 0.17 12.49
C ILE A 91 -12.98 -0.26 13.94
N PRO A 92 -14.01 -0.65 14.74
CA PRO A 92 -13.79 -1.09 16.11
C PRO A 92 -12.97 -2.38 16.13
N LEU A 93 -11.94 -2.40 16.97
CA LEU A 93 -11.12 -3.58 17.23
C LEU A 93 -11.43 -4.10 18.64
N ASP A 94 -11.41 -5.43 18.80
CA ASP A 94 -11.45 -6.05 20.12
C ASP A 94 -10.15 -5.71 20.87
N GLU A 95 -10.25 -5.24 22.12
CA GLU A 95 -9.12 -4.85 22.97
C GLU A 95 -8.14 -6.02 23.20
N HIS A 96 -8.60 -7.26 23.03
CA HIS A 96 -7.79 -8.45 23.15
C HIS A 96 -7.14 -8.89 21.83
N THR A 97 -7.35 -8.16 20.73
CA THR A 97 -6.73 -8.47 19.43
C THR A 97 -5.22 -8.27 19.53
N PRO A 98 -4.40 -9.33 19.39
CA PRO A 98 -2.96 -9.19 19.44
C PRO A 98 -2.44 -8.47 18.18
N ILE A 99 -1.36 -7.71 18.34
CA ILE A 99 -0.67 -7.11 17.19
C ILE A 99 -0.04 -8.23 16.35
N ALA A 100 -0.39 -8.28 15.06
CA ALA A 100 0.23 -9.20 14.11
C ALA A 100 1.56 -8.60 13.59
N SER A 101 2.66 -8.83 14.32
CA SER A 101 4.01 -8.41 13.87
C SER A 101 4.50 -9.18 12.64
N HIS A 102 3.97 -10.38 12.43
CA HIS A 102 4.25 -11.25 11.30
C HIS A 102 2.92 -11.76 10.71
N GLY A 103 2.87 -11.98 9.39
CA GLY A 103 1.68 -12.52 8.72
C GLY A 103 1.42 -14.01 9.00
N VAL A 104 2.35 -14.69 9.66
CA VAL A 104 2.25 -16.10 10.08
C VAL A 104 2.78 -16.26 11.51
N PRO A 105 2.37 -17.32 12.24
CA PRO A 105 2.91 -17.58 13.57
C PRO A 105 4.44 -17.70 13.55
N TYR A 106 5.12 -16.87 14.34
CA TYR A 106 6.55 -16.90 14.55
C TYR A 106 6.87 -17.68 15.83
N THR A 107 6.78 -19.00 15.73
CA THR A 107 7.05 -19.93 16.84
C THR A 107 8.51 -20.35 16.81
N LEU A 108 8.99 -20.99 17.89
CA LEU A 108 10.35 -21.57 17.91
C LEU A 108 10.55 -22.62 16.80
N GLU A 109 9.46 -23.27 16.36
CA GLU A 109 9.49 -24.30 15.30
C GLU A 109 9.54 -23.68 13.89
N SER A 110 8.93 -22.51 13.70
CA SER A 110 8.89 -21.79 12.41
C SER A 110 9.95 -20.71 12.27
N SER A 111 10.56 -20.28 13.37
CA SER A 111 11.61 -19.27 13.36
C SER A 111 12.91 -19.83 12.75
N PRO A 112 13.56 -19.11 11.84
CA PRO A 112 14.88 -19.51 11.34
C PRO A 112 15.89 -19.52 12.49
N ALA A 113 16.79 -20.50 12.48
CA ALA A 113 17.89 -20.55 13.45
C ALA A 113 18.77 -19.29 13.32
N PRO A 114 19.37 -18.81 14.43
CA PRO A 114 20.35 -17.74 14.38
C PRO A 114 21.48 -18.06 13.41
N ARG A 115 22.02 -17.04 12.73
CA ARG A 115 23.20 -17.20 11.90
C ARG A 115 24.41 -17.52 12.78
N GLU A 116 25.11 -18.62 12.47
CA GLU A 116 26.37 -18.99 13.12
C GLU A 116 27.45 -17.90 12.98
N ASP A 117 28.29 -17.75 14.01
CA ASP A 117 29.41 -16.81 14.03
C ASP A 117 30.64 -17.37 13.30
N VAL A 118 30.48 -17.67 12.01
CA VAL A 118 31.55 -18.14 11.14
C VAL A 118 31.77 -17.11 10.05
N TRP A 119 33.00 -16.59 9.98
CA TRP A 119 33.39 -15.66 8.94
C TRP A 119 33.32 -16.33 7.55
N ARG A 120 32.69 -15.63 6.60
CA ARG A 120 32.60 -16.04 5.20
C ARG A 120 33.12 -14.90 4.32
N PRO A 121 34.31 -15.01 3.71
CA PRO A 121 34.82 -13.96 2.83
C PRO A 121 33.94 -13.82 1.59
N PHE A 122 33.70 -12.58 1.16
CA PHE A 122 32.99 -12.33 -0.09
C PHE A 122 33.90 -12.64 -1.29
N PRO A 123 33.47 -13.43 -2.28
CA PRO A 123 34.37 -13.98 -3.29
C PRO A 123 34.88 -12.93 -4.29
N ASN A 124 34.14 -11.85 -4.54
CA ASN A 124 34.53 -10.84 -5.53
C ASN A 124 34.08 -9.41 -5.16
N PRO A 125 34.80 -8.73 -4.24
CA PRO A 125 34.49 -7.35 -3.85
C PRO A 125 34.48 -6.36 -5.02
N GLN A 126 35.28 -6.61 -6.06
CA GLN A 126 35.36 -5.75 -7.24
C GLN A 126 34.05 -5.70 -8.03
N ALA A 127 33.25 -6.77 -8.01
CA ALA A 127 31.92 -6.76 -8.63
C ALA A 127 30.92 -5.83 -7.94
N ILE A 128 31.11 -5.52 -6.65
CA ILE A 128 30.28 -4.54 -5.92
C ILE A 128 30.70 -3.13 -6.35
N LEU A 129 32.01 -2.85 -6.37
CA LEU A 129 32.54 -1.54 -6.77
C LEU A 129 32.15 -1.19 -8.21
N ALA A 130 32.13 -2.18 -9.11
CA ALA A 130 31.69 -1.99 -10.49
C ALA A 130 30.22 -1.57 -10.66
N GLN A 131 29.39 -1.64 -9.60
CA GLN A 131 28.00 -1.16 -9.61
C GLN A 131 27.88 0.29 -9.13
N ALA A 132 28.92 0.85 -8.51
CA ALA A 132 28.90 2.22 -8.03
C ALA A 132 29.10 3.19 -9.21
N PRO A 133 28.41 4.35 -9.21
CA PRO A 133 28.56 5.36 -10.26
C PRO A 133 29.99 5.89 -10.40
N GLU A 134 30.69 6.07 -9.27
CA GLU A 134 32.03 6.60 -9.21
C GLU A 134 32.82 5.91 -8.10
N THR A 135 34.07 5.55 -8.41
CA THR A 135 34.97 4.87 -7.48
C THR A 135 36.39 5.36 -7.66
N GLU A 136 37.14 5.49 -6.57
CA GLU A 136 38.55 5.88 -6.55
C GLU A 136 39.28 5.03 -5.50
N ASP A 137 40.43 4.45 -5.85
CA ASP A 137 41.29 3.65 -4.96
C ASP A 137 40.56 2.55 -4.14
N GLY A 138 39.48 1.98 -4.69
CA GLY A 138 38.68 0.95 -4.03
C GLY A 138 37.57 1.48 -3.10
N TYR A 139 37.33 2.79 -3.11
CA TYR A 139 36.27 3.48 -2.38
C TYR A 139 35.18 3.96 -3.32
N ILE A 140 33.95 4.10 -2.79
CA ILE A 140 32.84 4.77 -3.49
C ILE A 140 32.96 6.26 -3.22
N VAL A 141 33.01 7.06 -4.27
CA VAL A 141 33.17 8.51 -4.16
C VAL A 141 31.80 9.13 -3.88
N VAL A 142 31.74 10.01 -2.88
CA VAL A 142 30.56 10.80 -2.53
C VAL A 142 30.96 12.27 -2.37
N PRO A 143 30.07 13.23 -2.65
CA PRO A 143 30.32 14.63 -2.34
C PRO A 143 30.65 14.82 -0.85
N ASP A 144 31.52 15.79 -0.57
CA ASP A 144 31.92 16.09 0.81
C ASP A 144 30.69 16.53 1.63
N ILE A 145 30.61 16.01 2.85
CA ILE A 145 29.53 16.33 3.79
C ILE A 145 30.00 17.47 4.70
N PRO A 146 29.12 18.44 5.02
CA PRO A 146 29.45 19.40 6.06
C PRO A 146 29.63 18.66 7.39
N HIS A 147 30.82 18.75 7.97
CA HIS A 147 31.15 18.15 9.25
C HIS A 147 30.91 19.18 10.37
N GLU A 148 30.19 18.79 11.41
CA GLU A 148 30.24 19.52 12.69
C GLU A 148 31.45 19.01 13.48
N ALA A 149 32.34 19.92 13.86
CA ALA A 149 33.45 19.57 14.75
C ALA A 149 32.88 19.21 16.13
N LEU A 150 33.08 17.97 16.56
CA LEU A 150 32.77 17.57 17.93
C LEU A 150 33.80 18.23 18.87
N GLU A 151 33.36 19.19 19.68
CA GLU A 151 34.13 19.76 20.81
C GLU A 151 34.04 18.89 22.07
#